data_AF-F5T5X6-F1
#
_entry.id   AF-F5T5X6-F1
#
_cell.length_a   1.000
_cell.length_b   1.000
_cell.length_c   1.000
_cell.angle_alpha   90.00
_cell.angle_beta   90.00
_cell.angle_gamma   90.00
#
_symmetry.space_group_name_H-M   'P 1'
#
loop_
_entity.id
_entity.type
_entity.pdbx_description
1 polymer ?
#
loop_
_entity_poly.entity_id
_entity_poly.type
_entity_poly.pdbx_seq_one_letter_code
_entity_poly.pdbx_strand_id
1 'polypeptide(L)'
;MELIEYIRLRNKMTQSEWENSFEKEEREIIILRHEGGGGSLRNGFWEWEEYFLAYVDCKTGELHKEEGRIAFPVTDTENLPYQFEDETIYRLKVREKVPEEVPNGALPIKNHFLIVEVLEKT
;
A
#
# COMPACT_ATOMS: atom_id res chain seq x y z
N MET A 1 -5.02 12.12 -19.71
CA MET A 1 -5.96 12.45 -18.61
C MET A 1 -5.40 13.63 -17.87
N GLU A 2 -6.22 14.61 -17.47
CA GLU A 2 -5.76 15.75 -16.68
C GLU A 2 -5.57 15.36 -15.20
N LEU A 3 -4.63 16.01 -14.49
CA LEU A 3 -4.33 15.70 -13.08
C LEU A 3 -5.57 15.78 -12.18
N ILE A 4 -6.42 16.80 -12.39
CA ILE A 4 -7.65 16.98 -11.61
C ILE A 4 -8.67 15.87 -11.85
N GLU A 5 -8.75 15.33 -13.07
CA GLU A 5 -9.65 14.23 -13.42
C GLU A 5 -9.16 12.93 -12.79
N TYR A 6 -7.84 12.68 -12.85
CA TYR A 6 -7.21 11.52 -12.18
C TYR A 6 -7.51 11.50 -10.67
N ILE A 7 -7.32 12.63 -9.98
CA ILE A 7 -7.62 12.73 -8.54
C ILE A 7 -9.11 12.50 -8.27
N ARG A 8 -10.00 13.09 -9.07
CA ARG A 8 -11.45 12.91 -8.92
C ARG A 8 -11.88 11.46 -9.14
N LEU A 9 -11.29 10.77 -10.11
CA LEU A 9 -11.56 9.35 -10.37
C LEU A 9 -11.13 8.50 -9.19
N ARG A 10 -9.90 8.69 -8.68
CA ARG A 10 -9.43 7.98 -7.48
C ARG A 10 -10.34 8.21 -6.29
N ASN A 11 -10.73 9.46 -6.00
CA ASN A 11 -11.61 9.77 -4.86
C ASN A 11 -13.01 9.14 -4.96
N LYS A 12 -13.46 8.80 -6.18
CA LYS A 12 -14.76 8.15 -6.41
C LYS A 12 -14.68 6.62 -6.41
N MET A 13 -13.48 6.03 -6.46
CA MET A 13 -13.33 4.57 -6.43
C MET A 13 -13.96 4.01 -5.17
N THR A 14 -14.83 3.02 -5.37
CA THR A 14 -15.28 2.13 -4.30
C THR A 14 -14.10 1.33 -3.76
N GLN A 15 -14.24 0.79 -2.55
CA GLN A 15 -13.21 -0.07 -1.97
C GLN A 15 -12.86 -1.26 -2.88
N SER A 16 -13.87 -1.90 -3.49
CA SER A 16 -13.63 -3.03 -4.40
C SER A 16 -12.86 -2.62 -5.66
N GLU A 17 -13.19 -1.48 -6.27
CA GLU A 17 -12.43 -0.98 -7.44
C GLU A 17 -10.98 -0.67 -7.06
N TRP A 18 -10.75 -0.09 -5.89
CA TRP A 18 -9.41 0.17 -5.38
C TRP A 18 -8.62 -1.14 -5.12
N GLU A 19 -9.21 -2.13 -4.44
CA GLU A 19 -8.58 -3.44 -4.20
C GLU A 19 -8.33 -4.24 -5.50
N ASN A 20 -9.15 -4.01 -6.52
CA ASN A 20 -9.01 -4.59 -7.86
C ASN A 20 -7.93 -3.88 -8.70
N SER A 21 -7.45 -2.72 -8.27
CA SER A 21 -6.31 -2.02 -8.91
C SER A 21 -4.94 -2.59 -8.52
N PHE A 22 -4.94 -3.57 -7.60
CA PHE A 22 -3.80 -4.40 -7.25
C PHE A 22 -3.90 -5.76 -7.97
N GLU A 23 -2.76 -6.38 -8.18
CA GLU A 23 -2.62 -7.71 -8.72
C GLU A 23 -3.47 -8.72 -7.94
N LYS A 24 -3.79 -9.84 -8.60
CA LYS A 24 -4.50 -10.97 -7.95
C LYS A 24 -3.54 -11.95 -7.29
N GLU A 25 -2.29 -12.01 -7.75
CA GLU A 25 -1.26 -12.84 -7.14
C GLU A 25 -0.90 -12.30 -5.76
N GLU A 26 -0.95 -13.19 -4.77
CA GLU A 26 -0.47 -12.92 -3.42
C GLU A 26 0.99 -13.33 -3.32
N ARG A 27 1.80 -12.51 -2.67
CA ARG A 27 3.22 -12.78 -2.40
C ARG A 27 3.56 -12.47 -0.97
N GLU A 28 4.60 -13.12 -0.48
CA GLU A 28 5.13 -12.85 0.85
C GLU A 28 6.36 -11.96 0.73
N ILE A 29 6.38 -10.91 1.54
CA ILE A 29 7.52 -9.99 1.66
C ILE A 29 7.88 -9.78 3.12
N ILE A 30 9.13 -9.44 3.37
CA ILE A 30 9.59 -8.93 4.66
C ILE A 30 9.90 -7.46 4.48
N ILE A 31 9.30 -6.58 5.29
CA ILE A 31 9.54 -5.13 5.23
C ILE A 31 10.26 -4.63 6.49
N LEU A 32 11.03 -3.55 6.34
CA LEU A 32 11.48 -2.72 7.46
C LEU A 32 10.59 -1.48 7.55
N ARG A 33 9.71 -1.40 8.55
CA ARG A 33 8.77 -0.30 8.70
C ARG A 33 9.49 1.02 8.98
N HIS A 34 9.06 2.09 8.31
CA HIS A 34 9.57 3.45 8.47
C HIS A 34 8.56 4.34 9.20
N GLU A 35 9.00 5.40 9.87
CA GLU A 35 8.11 6.40 10.45
C GLU A 35 7.19 7.03 9.39
N GLY A 36 5.95 7.30 9.80
CA GLY A 36 4.96 7.98 8.98
C GLY A 36 4.07 7.06 8.15
N GLY A 37 3.10 7.73 7.52
CA GLY A 37 1.97 7.12 6.87
C GLY A 37 0.85 8.14 6.73
N GLY A 38 -0.30 7.70 6.26
CA GLY A 38 -1.48 8.57 6.22
C GLY A 38 -2.68 7.96 5.50
N GLY A 39 -3.84 8.53 5.79
CA GLY A 39 -5.09 8.19 5.14
C GLY A 39 -5.42 9.14 3.98
N SER A 40 -5.76 8.58 2.83
CA SER A 40 -6.43 9.29 1.74
C SER A 40 -7.91 8.92 1.70
N LEU A 41 -8.81 9.89 1.94
CA LEU A 41 -10.25 9.64 1.88
C LEU A 41 -10.70 9.38 0.43
N ARG A 42 -11.40 8.27 0.24
CA ARG A 42 -12.01 7.84 -1.02
C ARG A 42 -13.54 7.80 -0.87
N ASN A 43 -14.21 6.96 -1.64
CA ASN A 43 -15.67 6.82 -1.62
C ASN A 43 -16.13 6.01 -0.39
N GLY A 44 -16.15 6.67 0.77
CA GLY A 44 -16.67 6.11 2.03
C GLY A 44 -15.67 5.24 2.82
N PHE A 45 -14.42 5.18 2.40
CA PHE A 45 -13.33 4.54 3.14
C PHE A 45 -12.04 5.35 2.99
N TRP A 46 -11.09 5.13 3.89
CA TRP A 46 -9.74 5.66 3.81
C TRP A 46 -8.81 4.61 3.20
N GLU A 47 -8.07 4.98 2.17
CA GLU A 47 -6.86 4.27 1.76
C GLU A 47 -5.76 4.67 2.76
N TRP A 48 -5.52 3.82 3.74
CA TRP A 48 -4.49 4.05 4.75
C TRP A 48 -3.18 3.46 4.27
N GLU A 49 -2.11 4.24 4.33
CA GLU A 49 -0.77 3.85 3.91
C GLU A 49 0.20 3.95 5.09
N GLU A 50 1.08 2.97 5.22
CA GLU A 50 2.24 3.00 6.13
C GLU A 50 3.52 2.85 5.30
N TYR A 51 4.59 3.51 5.70
CA TYR A 51 5.84 3.56 4.92
C TYR A 51 6.82 2.47 5.35
N PHE A 52 7.66 2.02 4.42
CA PHE A 52 8.79 1.14 4.70
C PHE A 52 10.04 1.58 3.92
N LEU A 53 11.22 1.23 4.45
CA LEU A 53 12.52 1.62 3.87
C LEU A 53 13.06 0.63 2.83
N ALA A 54 12.73 -0.64 3.00
CA ALA A 54 13.17 -1.73 2.13
C ALA A 54 12.24 -2.93 2.30
N TYR A 55 12.26 -3.82 1.31
CA TYR A 55 11.62 -5.12 1.43
C TYR A 55 12.47 -6.25 0.83
N VAL A 56 12.24 -7.46 1.31
CA VAL A 56 12.76 -8.71 0.74
C VAL A 56 11.60 -9.49 0.14
N ASP A 57 11.72 -9.92 -1.11
CA ASP A 57 10.78 -10.87 -1.70
C ASP A 57 11.11 -12.28 -1.18
N CYS A 58 10.18 -12.93 -0.48
CA CYS A 58 10.43 -14.23 0.15
C CYS A 58 10.58 -15.38 -0.87
N LYS A 59 10.07 -15.22 -2.09
CA LYS A 59 10.14 -16.22 -3.15
C LYS A 59 11.48 -16.18 -3.86
N THR A 60 12.02 -14.99 -4.14
CA THR A 60 13.31 -14.83 -4.84
C THR A 60 14.49 -14.68 -3.90
N GLY A 61 14.26 -14.21 -2.66
CA GLY A 61 15.29 -13.81 -1.71
C GLY A 61 15.95 -12.46 -2.04
N GLU A 62 15.42 -11.72 -3.02
CA GLU A 62 15.98 -10.44 -3.45
C GLU A 62 15.67 -9.32 -2.45
N LEU A 63 16.69 -8.52 -2.11
CA LEU A 63 16.57 -7.33 -1.27
C LEU A 63 16.39 -6.08 -2.15
N HIS A 64 15.24 -5.44 -2.01
CA HIS A 64 14.92 -4.16 -2.63
C HIS A 64 15.11 -3.02 -1.64
N LYS A 65 16.13 -2.19 -1.88
CA LYS A 65 16.52 -1.06 -1.00
C LYS A 65 15.86 0.25 -1.41
N GLU A 66 14.60 0.17 -1.82
CA GLU A 66 13.80 1.31 -2.20
C GLU A 66 12.63 1.46 -1.23
N GLU A 67 12.32 2.70 -0.89
CA GLU A 67 11.13 3.01 -0.07
C GLU A 67 9.85 2.59 -0.80
N GLY A 68 8.81 2.36 -0.01
CA GLY A 68 7.49 2.06 -0.53
C GLY A 68 6.41 2.14 0.53
N ARG A 69 5.24 1.62 0.19
CA ARG A 69 4.03 1.76 0.99
C ARG A 69 3.29 0.43 1.09
N ILE A 70 2.85 0.10 2.29
CA ILE A 70 1.81 -0.90 2.50
C ILE A 70 0.49 -0.17 2.71
N ALA A 71 -0.58 -0.66 2.09
CA ALA A 71 -1.88 -0.03 2.14
C ALA A 71 -2.98 -1.01 2.55
N PHE A 72 -4.00 -0.47 3.23
CA PHE A 72 -5.16 -1.22 3.67
C PHE A 72 -6.39 -0.30 3.78
N PRO A 73 -7.60 -0.83 3.58
CA PRO A 73 -8.81 -0.02 3.68
C PRO A 73 -9.20 0.18 5.15
N VAL A 74 -9.60 1.41 5.49
CA VAL A 74 -10.05 1.78 6.84
C VAL A 74 -11.41 2.46 6.75
N THR A 75 -12.42 1.93 7.41
CA THR A 75 -13.75 2.54 7.52
C THR A 75 -13.96 3.23 8.87
N ASP A 76 -13.30 2.74 9.91
CA ASP A 76 -13.28 3.33 11.26
C ASP A 76 -11.86 3.75 11.62
N THR A 77 -11.61 5.05 11.64
CA THR A 77 -10.30 5.62 11.97
C THR A 77 -9.97 5.57 13.46
N GLU A 78 -10.95 5.30 14.33
CA GLU A 78 -10.70 5.11 15.77
C GLU A 78 -10.17 3.70 16.06
N ASN A 79 -10.49 2.73 15.19
CA ASN A 79 -10.10 1.32 15.34
C ASN A 79 -9.42 0.80 14.07
N LEU A 80 -8.15 1.19 13.89
CA LEU A 80 -7.35 0.74 12.76
C LEU A 80 -7.17 -0.79 12.77
N PRO A 81 -7.29 -1.48 11.62
CA PRO A 81 -7.13 -2.93 11.53
C PRO A 81 -5.69 -3.39 11.81
N TYR A 82 -4.72 -2.52 11.56
CA TYR A 82 -3.31 -2.76 11.80
C TYR A 82 -2.68 -1.54 12.47
N GLN A 83 -1.80 -1.78 13.44
CA GLN A 83 -0.96 -0.78 14.08
C GLN A 83 0.48 -1.26 13.95
N PHE A 84 1.23 -0.62 13.04
CA PHE A 84 2.62 -0.94 12.80
C PHE A 84 3.52 -0.10 13.70
N GLU A 85 4.51 -0.74 14.32
CA GLU A 85 5.53 -0.08 15.13
C GLU A 85 6.69 0.37 14.26
N ASP A 86 7.14 1.59 14.50
CA ASP A 86 8.32 2.21 13.89
C ASP A 86 9.54 1.28 14.01
N GLU A 87 10.37 1.26 12.96
CA GLU A 87 11.64 0.54 12.92
C GLU A 87 11.55 -0.98 13.16
N THR A 88 10.34 -1.54 13.04
CA THR A 88 10.06 -2.96 13.27
C THR A 88 9.99 -3.74 11.97
N ILE A 89 10.40 -5.00 12.00
CA ILE A 89 10.37 -5.88 10.83
C ILE A 89 9.05 -6.67 10.82
N TYR A 90 8.41 -6.71 9.66
CA TYR A 90 7.17 -7.45 9.48
C TYR A 90 7.27 -8.38 8.28
N ARG A 91 6.81 -9.62 8.44
CA ARG A 91 6.53 -10.53 7.32
C ARG A 91 5.06 -10.41 6.96
N LEU A 92 4.80 -10.07 5.71
CA LEU A 92 3.47 -9.74 5.22
C LEU A 92 3.11 -10.58 4.01
N LYS A 93 1.83 -10.93 3.90
CA LYS A 93 1.22 -11.40 2.67
C LYS A 93 0.55 -10.22 1.98
N VAL A 94 0.90 -9.97 0.73
CA VAL A 94 0.53 -8.74 0.01
C VAL A 94 0.16 -8.99 -1.44
N ARG A 95 -0.50 -8.01 -2.06
CA ARG A 95 -0.73 -7.92 -3.51
C ARG A 95 -0.08 -6.64 -4.05
N GLU A 96 0.64 -6.74 -5.17
CA GLU A 96 1.32 -5.59 -5.79
C GLU A 96 0.34 -4.62 -6.43
N LYS A 97 0.60 -3.32 -6.39
CA LYS A 97 -0.15 -2.36 -7.21
C LYS A 97 0.18 -2.58 -8.69
N VAL A 98 -0.85 -2.78 -9.51
CA VAL A 98 -0.66 -2.85 -10.97
C VAL A 98 -0.06 -1.53 -11.45
N PRO A 99 1.03 -1.56 -12.25
CA PRO A 99 1.60 -0.36 -12.84
C PRO A 99 0.52 0.44 -13.59
N GLU A 100 0.41 1.73 -13.27
CA GLU A 100 -0.55 2.62 -13.91
C GLU A 100 0.17 3.80 -14.54
N GLU A 101 -0.33 4.25 -15.69
CA GLU A 101 0.08 5.51 -16.27
C GLU A 101 -0.54 6.67 -15.48
N VAL A 102 0.31 7.55 -14.96
CA VAL A 102 -0.12 8.74 -14.22
C VAL A 102 0.02 10.00 -15.09
N PRO A 103 -0.88 10.99 -14.94
CA PRO A 103 -0.80 12.23 -15.69
C PRO A 103 0.37 13.11 -15.25
N ASN A 104 0.74 14.08 -16.07
CA ASN A 104 1.78 15.06 -15.73
C ASN A 104 1.45 15.78 -14.41
N GLY A 105 2.46 15.90 -13.53
CA GLY A 105 2.30 16.46 -12.18
C GLY A 105 1.93 15.43 -11.10
N ALA A 106 1.72 14.17 -11.46
CA ALA A 106 1.68 13.04 -10.53
C ALA A 106 2.94 12.15 -10.71
N LEU A 107 3.42 11.59 -9.61
CA LEU A 107 4.49 10.59 -9.64
C LEU A 107 3.89 9.20 -9.47
N PRO A 108 4.32 8.21 -10.29
CA PRO A 108 3.89 6.83 -10.08
C PRO A 108 4.42 6.36 -8.73
N ILE A 109 3.55 5.72 -7.95
CA ILE A 109 3.94 5.15 -6.66
C ILE A 109 4.68 3.84 -6.95
N LYS A 110 5.96 3.78 -6.59
CA LYS A 110 6.73 2.54 -6.61
C LYS A 110 6.49 1.73 -5.34
N ASN A 111 6.67 0.42 -5.42
CA ASN A 111 6.66 -0.48 -4.27
C ASN A 111 5.41 -0.28 -3.39
N HIS A 112 4.23 -0.30 -4.02
CA HIS A 112 2.95 -0.13 -3.35
C HIS A 112 2.25 -1.48 -3.23
N PHE A 113 1.95 -1.88 -2.00
CA PHE A 113 1.47 -3.22 -1.68
C PHE A 113 0.17 -3.14 -0.88
N LEU A 114 -0.86 -3.85 -1.32
CA LEU A 114 -2.06 -4.06 -0.51
C LEU A 114 -1.81 -5.20 0.48
N ILE A 115 -2.04 -4.95 1.76
CA ILE A 115 -1.96 -5.97 2.80
C ILE A 115 -3.11 -6.95 2.65
N VAL A 116 -2.78 -8.24 2.63
CA VAL A 116 -3.75 -9.34 2.77
C VAL A 116 -3.72 -9.86 4.20
N GLU A 117 -2.52 -10.07 4.75
CA GLU A 117 -2.32 -10.64 6.08
C GLU A 117 -0.96 -10.24 6.67
N VAL A 118 -0.91 -10.08 7.99
CA VAL A 118 0.35 -9.94 8.76
C VAL A 118 0.72 -11.32 9.29
N LEU A 119 1.84 -11.88 8.85
CA LEU A 119 2.26 -13.24 9.17
C LEU A 119 3.16 -13.29 10.40
N GLU A 120 4.07 -12.32 10.54
CA GLU A 120 5.05 -12.27 11.62
C GLU A 120 5.46 -10.84 11.92
N LYS A 121 5.80 -10.58 13.19
CA LYS A 121 6.40 -9.34 13.69
C LYS A 121 7.69 -9.71 14.44
N THR A 122 8.79 -9.02 14.17
CA THR A 122 10.10 -9.26 14.77
C THR A 122 10.75 -7.97 15.25
#